data_AF-A0A372FF60-F1
#
_entry.id   AF-A0A372FF60-F1
#
_cell.length_a   1.000
_cell.length_b   1.000
_cell.length_c   1.000
_cell.angle_alpha   90.00
_cell.angle_beta   90.00
_cell.angle_gamma   90.00
#
_symmetry.space_group_name_H-M   'P 1'
#
loop_
_entity.id
_entity.type
_entity.pdbx_description
1 polymer ?
#
loop_
_entity_poly.entity_id
_entity_poly.type
_entity_poly.pdbx_seq_one_letter_code
_entity_poly.pdbx_strand_id
1 'polypeptide(L)'
;METYQPEKVLIVYGTLAPGKPNHSKIEHIKGEWEKIIVKGKLVKEGWGAELGYYGFTHAAPEEQITIEAYVLFSDELPANWQYLDDFEGNGYKRIIAKYELGNGKIGVGYIYAINDRN
;
A
#
# COMPACT_ATOMS: atom_id res chain seq x y z
N MET A 1 -18.61 -16.33 7.02
CA MET A 1 -18.63 -14.91 6.63
C MET A 1 -17.17 -14.47 6.59
N GLU A 2 -16.61 -14.27 5.40
CA GLU A 2 -15.22 -13.79 5.27
C GLU A 2 -15.19 -12.34 5.76
N THR A 3 -14.72 -12.13 6.98
CA THR A 3 -14.60 -10.82 7.61
C THR A 3 -13.44 -10.08 6.94
N TYR A 4 -13.73 -9.23 5.96
CA TYR A 4 -12.72 -8.33 5.41
C TYR A 4 -12.36 -7.31 6.49
N GLN A 5 -11.16 -7.44 7.07
CA GLN A 5 -10.63 -6.53 8.10
C GLN A 5 -9.56 -5.63 7.46
N PRO A 6 -9.93 -4.59 6.69
CA PRO A 6 -8.96 -3.75 5.98
C PRO A 6 -7.97 -3.07 6.95
N GLU A 7 -8.35 -2.85 8.21
CA GLU A 7 -7.47 -2.35 9.28
C GLU A 7 -6.28 -3.26 9.62
N LYS A 8 -6.33 -4.54 9.22
CA LYS A 8 -5.27 -5.53 9.37
C LYS A 8 -4.58 -5.88 8.05
N VAL A 9 -4.83 -5.07 7.02
CA VAL A 9 -4.37 -5.35 5.66
C VAL A 9 -3.69 -4.10 5.12
N LEU A 10 -2.39 -4.20 4.85
CA LEU A 10 -1.61 -3.13 4.28
C LEU A 10 -1.08 -3.52 2.90
N ILE A 11 -1.40 -2.72 1.90
CA ILE A 11 -0.93 -2.84 0.52
C ILE A 11 0.33 -1.98 0.37
N VAL A 12 1.36 -2.60 -0.17
CA VAL A 12 2.70 -2.05 -0.31
C VAL A 12 3.20 -2.26 -1.74
N TYR A 13 3.39 -1.15 -2.48
CA TYR A 13 3.76 -1.15 -3.90
C TYR A 13 5.12 -0.46 -4.19
N GLY A 14 5.80 0.04 -3.14
CA GLY A 14 6.98 0.90 -3.27
C GLY A 14 8.18 0.45 -2.42
N THR A 15 8.86 1.42 -1.80
CA THR A 15 10.10 1.22 -1.02
C THR A 15 9.95 0.36 0.22
N LEU A 16 8.72 0.12 0.67
CA LEU A 16 8.38 -0.72 1.83
C LEU A 16 8.26 -2.21 1.48
N ALA A 17 8.26 -2.57 0.20
CA ALA A 17 8.13 -3.96 -0.24
C ALA A 17 9.30 -4.83 0.28
N PRO A 18 9.11 -6.14 0.48
CA PRO A 18 10.17 -7.03 0.94
C PRO A 18 11.44 -6.93 0.07
N GLY A 19 12.58 -6.72 0.71
CA GLY A 19 13.88 -6.55 0.06
C GLY A 19 14.19 -5.14 -0.47
N LYS A 20 13.38 -4.14 -0.11
CA LYS A 20 13.59 -2.71 -0.47
C LYS A 20 14.19 -1.91 0.69
N PRO A 21 14.80 -0.74 0.45
CA PRO A 21 15.56 0.00 1.46
C PRO A 21 14.76 0.39 2.71
N ASN A 22 13.43 0.55 2.61
CA ASN A 22 12.58 0.90 3.75
C ASN A 22 11.82 -0.29 4.34
N HIS A 23 12.09 -1.52 3.88
CA HIS A 23 11.43 -2.71 4.43
C HIS A 23 11.63 -2.84 5.95
N SER A 24 12.75 -2.34 6.49
CA SER A 24 12.99 -2.32 7.93
C SER A 24 12.02 -1.49 8.76
N LYS A 25 11.19 -0.65 8.12
CA LYS A 25 10.10 0.10 8.79
C LYS A 25 8.84 -0.73 9.01
N ILE A 26 8.76 -1.90 8.40
CA ILE A 26 7.59 -2.78 8.43
C ILE A 26 7.98 -4.21 8.80
N GLU A 27 9.27 -4.57 8.77
CA GLU A 27 9.77 -5.89 9.19
C GLU A 27 9.42 -6.25 10.65
N HIS A 28 9.25 -5.24 11.51
CA HIS A 28 8.90 -5.45 12.91
C HIS A 28 7.43 -5.86 13.11
N ILE A 29 6.58 -5.63 12.11
CA ILE A 29 5.18 -6.02 12.10
C ILE A 29 5.09 -7.47 11.64
N LYS A 30 4.73 -8.41 12.52
CA LYS A 30 4.63 -9.81 12.15
C LYS A 30 3.35 -10.03 11.36
N GLY A 31 3.46 -10.67 10.21
CA GLY A 31 2.32 -10.96 9.36
C GLY A 31 2.67 -11.81 8.16
N GLU A 32 1.64 -12.10 7.37
CA GLU A 32 1.77 -12.86 6.13
C GLU A 32 1.86 -11.90 4.94
N TRP A 33 2.84 -12.13 4.09
CA TRP A 33 3.05 -11.36 2.88
C TRP A 33 2.58 -12.16 1.66
N GLU A 34 1.67 -11.58 0.89
CA GLU A 34 1.23 -12.17 -0.37
C GLU A 34 1.44 -11.21 -1.55
N LYS A 35 1.70 -11.77 -2.73
CA LYS A 35 1.78 -11.01 -3.98
C LYS A 35 0.37 -10.71 -4.47
N ILE A 36 0.13 -9.43 -4.75
CA ILE A 36 -1.15 -8.93 -5.24
C ILE A 36 -0.92 -7.98 -6.41
N ILE A 37 -2.00 -7.70 -7.13
CA ILE A 37 -2.04 -6.59 -8.07
C ILE A 37 -3.08 -5.58 -7.62
N VAL A 38 -2.77 -4.30 -7.79
CA VAL A 38 -3.72 -3.22 -7.56
C VAL A 38 -3.93 -2.43 -8.85
N LYS A 39 -5.12 -1.88 -9.03
CA LYS A 39 -5.44 -1.02 -10.16
C LYS A 39 -5.46 0.42 -9.71
N GLY A 40 -4.63 1.24 -10.33
CA GLY A 40 -4.47 2.66 -9.99
C GLY A 40 -3.51 3.34 -10.94
N LYS A 41 -3.04 4.53 -10.58
CA LYS A 41 -2.06 5.26 -11.38
C LYS A 41 -0.83 5.54 -10.54
N LEU A 42 0.34 5.38 -11.15
CA LEU A 42 1.61 5.77 -10.54
C LEU A 42 2.00 7.15 -11.07
N VAL A 43 2.17 8.10 -10.16
CA VAL A 43 2.60 9.47 -10.45
C VAL A 43 3.99 9.71 -9.85
N LYS A 44 4.81 10.50 -10.52
CA LYS A 44 6.17 10.83 -10.04
C LYS A 44 6.12 11.90 -8.94
N GLU A 45 5.28 11.68 -7.95
CA GLU A 45 5.03 12.59 -6.83
C GLU A 45 5.28 11.86 -5.52
N GLY A 46 5.48 12.64 -4.45
CA GLY A 46 5.84 12.14 -3.12
C GLY A 46 7.35 11.99 -2.92
N TRP A 47 7.79 11.93 -1.67
CA TRP A 47 9.21 11.81 -1.33
C TRP A 47 9.84 10.51 -1.85
N GLY A 48 9.04 9.46 -2.06
CA GLY A 48 9.48 8.22 -2.70
C GLY A 48 9.88 8.39 -4.18
N ALA A 49 9.35 9.40 -4.87
CA ALA A 49 9.63 9.61 -6.29
C ALA A 49 11.09 10.03 -6.54
N GLU A 50 11.71 10.74 -5.59
CA GLU A 50 13.14 11.07 -5.62
C GLU A 50 14.03 9.81 -5.54
N LEU A 51 13.51 8.73 -4.94
CA LEU A 51 14.16 7.42 -4.90
C LEU A 51 13.77 6.52 -6.08
N GLY A 52 13.00 7.03 -7.04
CA GLY A 52 12.50 6.28 -8.20
C GLY A 52 11.23 5.46 -7.94
N TYR A 53 10.57 5.65 -6.79
CA TYR A 53 9.33 4.96 -6.44
C TYR A 53 8.15 5.91 -6.57
N TYR A 54 7.43 5.79 -7.68
CA TYR A 54 6.26 6.61 -7.98
C TYR A 54 5.15 6.35 -6.96
N GLY A 55 4.45 7.41 -6.57
CA GLY A 55 3.33 7.33 -5.65
C GLY A 55 2.05 6.85 -6.34
N PHE A 56 1.28 6.04 -5.63
CA PHE A 56 -0.04 5.57 -6.07
C PHE A 56 -1.07 6.67 -5.91
N THR A 57 -1.97 6.80 -6.89
CA THR A 57 -3.17 7.61 -6.78
C THR A 57 -4.36 6.89 -7.41
N HIS A 58 -5.57 7.19 -6.93
CA HIS A 58 -6.77 6.74 -7.61
C HIS A 58 -6.94 7.54 -8.90
N ALA A 59 -7.10 6.84 -10.01
CA ALA A 59 -7.41 7.43 -11.30
C ALA A 59 -8.70 6.84 -11.87
N ALA A 60 -9.23 7.48 -12.91
CA ALA A 60 -10.37 6.95 -13.66
C ALA A 60 -10.03 5.54 -14.20
N PRO A 61 -11.01 4.63 -14.34
CA PRO A 61 -10.77 3.25 -14.79
C PRO A 61 -9.99 3.14 -16.11
N GLU A 62 -10.11 4.13 -16.99
CA GLU A 62 -9.39 4.23 -18.26
C GLU A 62 -7.90 4.56 -18.11
N GLU A 63 -7.51 5.21 -17.01
CA GLU A 63 -6.13 5.57 -16.67
C GLU A 63 -5.49 4.60 -15.67
N GLN A 64 -6.28 3.67 -15.11
CA GLN A 64 -5.80 2.68 -14.17
C GLN A 64 -4.92 1.66 -14.88
N ILE A 65 -3.69 1.53 -14.40
CA ILE A 65 -2.76 0.47 -14.76
C ILE A 65 -2.75 -0.61 -13.68
N THR A 66 -2.39 -1.82 -14.07
CA THR A 66 -2.09 -2.91 -13.13
C THR A 66 -0.72 -2.66 -12.52
N ILE A 67 -0.67 -2.55 -11.20
CA ILE A 67 0.55 -2.31 -10.42
C ILE A 67 0.78 -3.53 -9.55
N GLU A 68 1.93 -4.18 -9.73
CA GLU A 68 2.36 -5.28 -8.87
C GLU A 68 2.71 -4.74 -7.48
N ALA A 69 2.09 -5.32 -6.46
CA ALA A 69 2.23 -4.93 -5.08
C ALA A 69 2.30 -6.16 -4.17
N TYR A 70 2.56 -5.92 -2.90
CA TYR A 70 2.45 -6.92 -1.85
C TYR A 70 1.37 -6.49 -0.87
N VAL A 71 0.70 -7.46 -0.28
CA VAL A 71 -0.21 -7.24 0.83
C VAL A 71 0.40 -7.88 2.06
N LEU A 72 0.41 -7.13 3.16
CA LEU A 72 0.73 -7.62 4.49
C LEU A 72 -0.57 -7.80 5.27
N PHE A 73 -0.83 -9.03 5.69
CA PHE A 73 -1.88 -9.39 6.64
C PHE A 73 -1.28 -9.47 8.04
N SER A 74 -1.70 -8.60 8.95
CA SER A 74 -1.18 -8.61 10.32
C SER A 74 -2.19 -8.03 11.32
N ASP A 75 -2.34 -8.72 12.46
CA ASP A 75 -3.10 -8.23 13.61
C ASP A 75 -2.41 -7.05 14.33
N GLU A 76 -1.14 -6.78 14.05
CA GLU A 76 -0.37 -5.70 14.67
C GLU A 76 -0.48 -4.37 13.88
N LEU A 77 -0.98 -4.39 12.64
CA LEU A 77 -1.18 -3.20 11.82
C LEU A 77 -2.04 -2.12 12.50
N PRO A 78 -3.19 -2.44 13.14
CA PRO A 78 -3.99 -1.49 13.90
C PRO A 78 -3.19 -0.65 14.91
N ALA A 79 -2.21 -1.26 15.57
CA ALA A 79 -1.36 -0.60 16.56
C ALA A 79 -0.20 0.17 15.92
N ASN A 80 0.21 -0.19 14.70
CA ASN A 80 1.34 0.41 13.99
C ASN A 80 0.93 1.46 12.95
N TRP A 81 -0.36 1.66 12.70
CA TRP A 81 -0.86 2.64 11.74
C TRP A 81 -0.30 4.04 11.96
N GLN A 82 -0.30 4.50 13.22
CA GLN A 82 0.19 5.82 13.56
C GLN A 82 1.69 5.99 13.25
N TYR A 83 2.49 4.93 13.43
CA TYR A 83 3.92 4.92 13.12
C TYR A 83 4.16 5.03 11.61
N LEU A 84 3.39 4.28 10.83
CA LEU A 84 3.46 4.32 9.37
C LEU A 84 2.99 5.66 8.82
N ASP A 85 1.91 6.23 9.36
CA ASP A 85 1.41 7.55 8.99
C ASP A 85 2.44 8.65 9.30
N ASP A 86 3.18 8.55 10.41
CA ASP A 86 4.25 9.50 10.77
C ASP A 86 5.47 9.38 9.83
N PHE A 87 5.85 8.15 9.47
CA PHE A 87 6.96 7.88 8.54
C PHE A 87 6.67 8.39 7.12
N GLU A 88 5.49 8.08 6.59
CA GLU A 88 5.05 8.53 5.27
C GLU A 88 4.81 10.05 5.24
N GLY A 89 4.41 10.60 6.39
CA GLY A 89 4.24 12.02 6.63
C GLY A 89 3.11 12.64 5.79
N ASN A 90 3.15 13.97 5.64
CA ASN A 90 2.10 14.70 4.92
C ASN A 90 2.07 14.43 3.40
N GLY A 91 3.08 13.76 2.85
CA GLY A 91 3.19 13.49 1.40
C GLY A 91 2.32 12.32 0.94
N TYR A 92 1.93 11.44 1.85
CA TYR A 92 1.05 10.31 1.55
C TYR A 92 -0.12 10.25 2.52
N LYS A 93 -1.22 9.66 2.06
CA LYS A 93 -2.45 9.46 2.83
C LYS A 93 -2.87 8.02 2.71
N ARG A 94 -3.18 7.42 3.86
CA ARG A 94 -3.75 6.08 3.91
C ARG A 94 -5.18 6.10 3.38
N ILE A 95 -5.43 5.33 2.33
CA ILE A 95 -6.74 5.18 1.70
C ILE A 95 -7.06 3.70 1.49
N ILE A 96 -8.33 3.37 1.30
CA ILE A 96 -8.75 1.99 1.05
C ILE A 96 -8.65 1.73 -0.46
N ALA A 97 -7.90 0.70 -0.84
CA ALA A 97 -7.83 0.23 -2.21
C ALA A 97 -8.22 -1.25 -2.33
N LYS A 98 -8.69 -1.61 -3.52
CA LYS A 98 -8.94 -2.99 -3.90
C LYS A 98 -7.66 -3.60 -4.44
N TYR A 99 -7.41 -4.83 -4.04
CA TYR A 99 -6.33 -5.64 -4.59
C TYR A 99 -6.88 -6.97 -5.09
N GLU A 100 -6.16 -7.58 -6.01
CA GLU A 100 -6.45 -8.90 -6.55
C GLU A 100 -5.26 -9.81 -6.23
N LEU A 101 -5.55 -10.94 -5.58
CA LEU A 101 -4.59 -11.98 -5.25
C LEU A 101 -4.26 -12.80 -6.50
N GLY A 102 -3.11 -13.49 -6.50
CA GLY A 102 -2.71 -14.36 -7.61
C GLY A 102 -3.69 -15.50 -7.94
N ASN A 103 -4.64 -15.79 -7.05
CA ASN A 103 -5.72 -16.75 -7.25
C ASN A 103 -7.00 -16.13 -7.86
N GLY A 104 -6.99 -14.83 -8.19
CA GLY A 104 -8.14 -14.09 -8.72
C GLY A 104 -9.14 -13.61 -7.67
N LYS A 105 -8.90 -13.84 -6.37
CA LYS A 105 -9.73 -13.28 -5.30
C LYS A 105 -9.45 -11.80 -5.15
N ILE A 106 -10.52 -11.01 -5.00
CA ILE A 106 -10.43 -9.58 -4.77
C ILE A 106 -10.59 -9.31 -3.27
N GLY A 107 -9.67 -8.54 -2.70
CA GLY A 107 -9.73 -8.06 -1.33
C GLY A 107 -9.67 -6.53 -1.25
N VAL A 108 -9.84 -6.01 -0.04
CA VAL A 108 -9.69 -4.59 0.28
C VAL A 108 -8.69 -4.43 1.41
N GLY A 109 -7.85 -3.42 1.29
CA GLY A 109 -6.81 -3.10 2.27
C GLY A 109 -6.43 -1.63 2.20
N TYR A 110 -5.65 -1.19 3.17
CA TYR A 110 -5.12 0.16 3.18
C TYR A 110 -3.88 0.27 2.31
N ILE A 111 -3.79 1.33 1.51
CA ILE A 111 -2.62 1.69 0.70
C ILE A 111 -2.23 3.14 1.02
N TYR A 112 -0.92 3.43 0.98
CA TYR A 112 -0.43 4.81 1.04
C TYR A 112 -0.44 5.43 -0.35
N ALA A 113 -1.42 6.28 -0.61
CA ALA A 113 -1.52 7.04 -1.86
C ALA A 113 -0.93 8.44 -1.68
N ILE A 114 -0.58 9.10 -2.78
CA ILE A 114 -0.15 10.49 -2.74
C ILE A 114 -1.24 11.35 -2.13
N ASN A 115 -0.85 12.13 -1.13
CA ASN A 115 -1.72 13.11 -0.52
C ASN A 115 -1.74 14.32 -1.45
N ASP A 116 -2.61 14.27 -2.45
CA ASP A 116 -2.93 15.42 -3.29
C ASP A 116 -3.61 16.47 -2.39
N ARG A 117 -2.80 17.37 -1.84
CA ARG A 117 -3.29 18.59 -1.23
C ARG A 117 -3.73 19.51 -2.36
N ASN A 118 -4.96 19.32 -2.81
CA ASN A 118 -5.69 20.40 -3.48
C ASN A 118 -5.85 21.60 -2.53
#